data_AF-A0A931WCC8-F1
#
_entry.id   AF-A0A931WCC8-F1
#
_cell.length_a   1.000
_cell.length_b   1.000
_cell.length_c   1.000
_cell.angle_alpha   90.00
_cell.angle_beta   90.00
_cell.angle_gamma   90.00
#
_symmetry.space_group_name_H-M   'P 1'
#
loop_
_entity.id
_entity.type
_entity.pdbx_description
1 polymer ?
#
loop_
_entity_poly.entity_id
_entity_poly.type
_entity_poly.pdbx_seq_one_letter_code
_entity_poly.pdbx_strand_id
1 'polypeptide(L)' 'INIKRLKDISSYRGTRHARLLPARGQRTKTNSRTRRGNVRKTMGSGKRKIEKK' A
#
# COMPACT_ATOMS: atom_id res chain seq x y z
N ILE A 1 -9.04 -13.43 -7.80
CA ILE A 1 -8.65 -12.47 -8.88
C ILE A 1 -7.17 -12.66 -9.19
N ASN A 2 -6.86 -13.11 -10.41
CA ASN A 2 -5.52 -13.55 -10.79
C ASN A 2 -4.63 -12.34 -11.13
N ILE A 3 -3.84 -11.86 -10.16
CA ILE A 3 -2.93 -10.71 -10.34
C ILE A 3 -1.85 -11.00 -11.39
N LYS A 4 -1.38 -12.26 -11.49
CA LYS A 4 -0.39 -12.69 -12.48
C LYS A 4 -0.88 -12.39 -13.90
N ARG A 5 -2.06 -12.89 -14.26
CA ARG A 5 -2.75 -12.59 -15.53
C ARG A 5 -2.86 -11.08 -15.82
N LEU A 6 -3.23 -10.28 -14.80
CA LEU A 6 -3.37 -8.83 -14.99
C LEU A 6 -2.05 -8.12 -15.29
N LYS A 7 -0.95 -8.59 -14.69
CA LYS A 7 0.41 -8.10 -14.96
C LYS A 7 0.87 -8.52 -16.36
N ASP A 8 0.63 -9.77 -16.74
CA ASP A 8 1.05 -10.32 -18.04
C ASP A 8 0.39 -9.55 -19.21
N ILE A 9 -0.89 -9.20 -19.09
CA ILE A 9 -1.65 -8.46 -20.12
C ILE A 9 -1.36 -6.94 -20.06
N SER A 10 -0.51 -6.46 -19.15
CA SER A 10 -0.18 -5.02 -18.98
C SER A 10 -1.40 -4.10 -18.78
N SER A 11 -2.49 -4.64 -18.24
CA SER A 11 -3.70 -3.87 -17.93
C SER A 11 -3.43 -2.76 -16.90
N TYR A 12 -4.29 -1.73 -16.84
CA TYR A 12 -4.20 -0.68 -15.80
C TYR A 12 -4.09 -1.29 -14.39
N ARG A 13 -4.92 -2.28 -14.06
CA ARG A 13 -4.85 -2.95 -12.75
C ARG A 13 -3.52 -3.68 -12.57
N GLY A 14 -3.00 -4.33 -13.62
CA GLY A 14 -1.69 -5.00 -13.62
C GLY A 14 -0.55 -4.05 -13.30
N THR A 15 -0.45 -2.93 -14.01
CA THR A 15 0.61 -1.93 -13.81
C THR A 15 0.55 -1.32 -12.41
N ARG A 16 -0.67 -1.09 -11.89
CA ARG A 16 -0.89 -0.63 -10.51
C ARG A 16 -0.48 -1.68 -9.49
N HIS A 17 -0.80 -2.95 -9.72
CA HIS A 17 -0.39 -4.07 -8.87
C HIS A 17 1.13 -4.28 -8.87
N ALA A 18 1.81 -4.09 -10.01
CA ALA A 18 3.27 -4.13 -10.10
C ALA A 18 3.93 -2.99 -9.31
N ARG A 19 3.38 -1.78 -9.37
CA ARG A 19 3.88 -0.59 -8.66
C ARG A 19 3.42 -0.47 -7.19
N LEU A 20 2.78 -1.51 -6.65
CA LEU A 20 2.18 -1.51 -5.30
C LEU A 20 1.22 -0.33 -5.06
N LEU A 21 0.52 0.12 -6.10
CA LEU A 21 -0.46 1.21 -6.04
C LEU A 21 -1.90 0.69 -5.92
N PRO A 22 -2.80 1.45 -5.29
CA PRO A 22 -4.23 1.22 -5.37
C PRO A 22 -4.75 1.19 -6.81
N ALA A 23 -5.63 0.24 -7.12
CA ALA A 23 -6.15 0.00 -8.48
C ALA A 23 -7.65 0.35 -8.65
N ARG A 24 -8.37 0.73 -7.58
CA ARG A 24 -9.81 1.05 -7.59
C ARG A 24 -10.08 2.57 -7.66
N GLY A 25 -9.27 3.33 -8.39
CA GLY A 25 -9.46 4.79 -8.54
C GLY A 25 -9.08 5.64 -7.32
N GLN A 26 -8.47 5.07 -6.29
CA GLN A 26 -8.03 5.82 -5.12
C GLN A 26 -6.87 6.78 -5.45
N ARG A 27 -6.87 7.96 -4.81
CA ARG A 27 -5.81 8.98 -4.95
C ARG A 27 -4.49 8.51 -4.35
N THR A 28 -3.45 8.44 -5.16
CA THR A 28 -2.12 7.91 -4.76
C THR A 28 -1.21 8.91 -4.08
N LYS A 29 -1.43 10.22 -4.30
CA LYS A 29 -0.64 11.31 -3.69
C LYS A 29 -0.76 11.33 -2.16
N THR A 30 -1.95 11.06 -1.64
CA THR A 30 -2.27 11.15 -0.19
C THR A 30 -2.60 9.80 0.44
N ASN A 31 -3.31 8.92 -0.28
CA ASN A 31 -3.91 7.70 0.28
C ASN A 31 -3.26 6.41 -0.24
N SER A 32 -1.93 6.33 -0.19
CA SER A 32 -1.17 5.12 -0.58
C SER A 32 -0.73 4.23 0.60
N ARG A 33 -1.12 4.57 1.83
CA ARG A 33 -0.61 3.98 3.08
C ARG A 33 -0.79 2.46 3.18
N THR A 34 -1.97 1.95 2.87
CA THR A 34 -2.31 0.52 3.00
C THR A 34 -1.59 -0.38 2.00
N ARG A 35 -1.23 0.16 0.82
CA ARG A 35 -0.66 -0.63 -0.29
C ARG A 35 0.84 -0.44 -0.46
N ARG A 36 1.35 0.79 -0.28
CA ARG A 36 2.78 1.14 -0.36
C ARG A 36 3.50 1.06 0.99
N GLY A 37 2.79 0.97 2.10
CA GLY A 37 3.40 0.93 3.43
C GLY A 37 4.08 2.25 3.83
N ASN A 38 3.70 3.39 3.23
CA ASN A 38 4.19 4.72 3.63
C ASN A 38 3.57 5.11 4.99
N VAL A 39 4.07 4.49 6.05
CA VAL A 39 3.76 4.80 7.44
C VAL A 39 4.58 6.03 7.82
N ARG A 40 3.92 7.11 8.20
CA ARG A 40 4.61 8.27 8.77
C ARG A 40 5.24 7.82 10.09
N LYS A 41 6.56 7.76 10.14
CA LYS A 41 7.32 7.72 11.39
C LYS A 41 7.29 9.13 12.01
N THR A 42 6.13 9.58 12.46
CA THR A 42 6.06 10.73 13.35
C THR A 42 6.65 10.32 14.70
N MET A 43 7.44 11.20 15.31
CA MET A 43 8.16 11.01 16.58
C MET A 43 7.29 10.62 17.79
N GLY A 44 5.98 10.41 17.63
CA GLY A 44 5.05 9.96 18.68
C GLY A 44 4.14 8.78 18.27
N SER A 45 4.31 8.18 17.08
CA SER A 45 3.49 7.06 16.59
C SER A 45 4.04 5.68 17.00
N GLY A 46 5.07 5.64 17.85
CA GLY A 46 5.50 4.42 18.50
C GLY A 46 4.49 4.07 19.57
N LYS A 47 3.68 3.02 19.35
CA LYS A 47 3.01 2.35 20.47
C LYS A 47 4.06 2.10 21.54
N ARG A 48 3.95 2.73 22.72
CA ARG A 48 4.77 2.37 23.88
C ARG A 48 4.64 0.87 24.04
N LYS A 49 5.76 0.13 24.04
CA LYS A 49 5.75 -1.23 24.56
C LYS A 49 5.33 -1.10 26.02
N ILE A 50 4.11 -1.53 26.34
CA ILE A 50 3.67 -1.67 27.72
C ILE A 50 4.44 -2.88 28.23
N GLU A 51 5.60 -2.62 28.83
CA GLU A 51 6.28 -3.63 29.64
C GLU A 51 5.37 -3.85 30.85
N LYS A 52 4.68 -5.00 30.87
CA LYS A 52 3.95 -5.46 32.04
C LYS A 52 4.99 -5.85 33.08
N LYS A 53 5.00 -5.13 34.20
CA LYS A 53 5.66 -5.53 35.44
C LYS A 53 4.94 -6.72 36.05
#